data_AF-A0AA47N4W5-F1
#
_entry.id   AF-A0AA47N4W5-F1
#
_cell.length_a   1.000
_cell.length_b   1.000
_cell.length_c   1.000
_cell.angle_alpha   90.00
_cell.angle_beta   90.00
_cell.angle_gamma   90.00
#
_symmetry.space_group_name_H-M   'P 1'
#
loop_
_entity.id
_entity.type
_entity.pdbx_description
1 polymer ?
#
loop_
_entity_poly.entity_id
_entity_poly.type
_entity_poly.pdbx_seq_one_letter_code
_entity_poly.pdbx_strand_id
1 'polypeptide(L)'
;MSGEPEALLVVNQLRDLAADPMNRRAIVQDQGCLPGVILFLDHTNPQVVYSALLALRYLAECRANREKMEGELGMMLSLQNVIQKTTTPGETKLLASEVYELLQASSGPECDRAGGAPSGRRKAQFFLGSTNKRAKTVVLHIDGLDDSSRRTLCEEALLKIRGVISFTFQMAVKRCIVRIRSDLKAQALASAIASTEVLTAQQVVKGEDGQEILIPFTAEGSLQVEHNTDLPDYLPEDESPSQEPDKAVSRAGDGQGGATWLGAAANFLSRSFYW
;
A
#
# COMPACT_ATOMS: atom_id res chain seq x y z
N MET A 1 -20.20 17.43 -1.69
CA MET A 1 -20.20 17.75 -0.24
C MET A 1 -18.75 17.83 0.20
N SER A 2 -18.33 18.94 0.81
CA SER A 2 -16.93 19.22 1.17
C SER A 2 -16.45 18.27 2.28
N GLY A 3 -15.72 17.22 1.89
CA GLY A 3 -15.00 16.32 2.82
C GLY A 3 -13.70 16.93 3.37
N GLU A 4 -13.37 18.17 3.02
CA GLU A 4 -12.18 18.89 3.47
C GLU A 4 -12.03 19.05 5.01
N PRO A 5 -13.08 19.44 5.78
CA PRO A 5 -12.96 19.49 7.24
C PRO A 5 -12.75 18.09 7.83
N GLU A 6 -13.27 17.06 7.18
CA GLU A 6 -13.17 15.68 7.65
C GLU A 6 -11.76 15.10 7.43
N ALA A 7 -11.16 15.33 6.25
CA ALA A 7 -9.79 14.95 5.96
C ALA A 7 -8.78 15.58 6.94
N LEU A 8 -8.96 16.88 7.23
CA LEU A 8 -8.10 17.59 8.18
C LEU A 8 -8.26 17.07 9.61
N LEU A 9 -9.47 16.75 10.05
CA LEU A 9 -9.71 16.15 11.36
C LEU A 9 -9.03 14.80 11.50
N VAL A 10 -9.13 13.94 10.48
CA VAL A 10 -8.58 12.58 10.51
C VAL A 10 -7.05 12.59 10.52
N VAL A 11 -6.43 13.41 9.68
CA VAL A 11 -4.96 13.51 9.66
C VAL A 11 -4.42 14.13 10.94
N ASN A 12 -5.15 15.07 11.55
CA ASN A 12 -4.78 15.65 12.85
C ASN A 12 -4.84 14.59 13.97
N GLN A 13 -5.91 13.80 14.02
CA GLN A 13 -6.01 12.70 14.99
C GLN A 13 -4.86 11.70 14.82
N LEU A 14 -4.52 11.35 13.58
CA LEU A 14 -3.42 10.43 13.31
C LEU A 14 -2.06 11.02 13.71
N ARG A 15 -1.84 12.32 13.44
CA ARG A 15 -0.65 13.05 13.90
C ARG A 15 -0.55 13.02 15.43
N ASP A 16 -1.65 13.30 16.13
CA ASP A 16 -1.67 13.36 17.58
C ASP A 16 -1.40 11.98 18.20
N LEU A 17 -1.90 10.91 17.57
CA LEU A 17 -1.55 9.53 17.94
C LEU A 17 -0.06 9.23 17.70
N ALA A 18 0.50 9.65 16.56
CA ALA A 18 1.90 9.45 16.23
C ALA A 18 2.86 10.25 17.12
N ALA A 19 2.41 11.38 17.67
CA ALA A 19 3.18 12.20 18.58
C ALA A 19 3.60 11.41 19.84
N ASP A 20 2.75 10.50 20.33
CA ASP A 20 3.07 9.58 21.42
C ASP A 20 4.02 8.45 20.94
N PRO A 21 5.26 8.37 21.49
CA PRO A 21 6.23 7.34 21.12
C PRO A 21 5.74 5.89 21.25
N MET A 22 4.79 5.62 22.15
CA MET A 22 4.26 4.27 22.37
C MET A 22 3.41 3.77 21.21
N ASN A 23 2.77 4.68 20.46
CA ASN A 23 1.89 4.32 19.36
C ASN A 23 2.63 4.12 18.04
N ARG A 24 3.78 4.79 17.86
CA ARG A 24 4.50 4.87 16.57
C ARG A 24 4.77 3.53 15.93
N ARG A 25 5.20 2.54 16.71
CA ARG A 25 5.50 1.20 16.19
C ARG A 25 4.24 0.45 15.77
N ALA A 26 3.16 0.56 16.56
CA ALA A 26 1.89 -0.09 16.25
C ALA A 26 1.25 0.51 15.00
N ILE A 27 1.29 1.84 14.86
CA ILE A 27 0.79 2.59 13.71
C ILE A 27 1.47 2.10 12.42
N VAL A 28 2.81 2.05 12.42
CA VAL A 28 3.58 1.60 11.24
C VAL A 28 3.38 0.12 10.95
N GLN A 29 3.08 -0.72 11.96
CA GLN A 29 2.81 -2.13 11.75
C GLN A 29 1.44 -2.41 11.13
N ASP A 30 0.47 -1.51 11.31
CA ASP A 30 -0.84 -1.62 10.68
C ASP A 30 -0.74 -1.48 9.15
N GLN A 31 -1.42 -2.36 8.42
CA GLN A 31 -1.31 -2.49 6.96
C GLN A 31 -2.00 -1.35 6.19
N GLY A 32 -2.97 -0.67 6.81
CA GLY A 32 -3.71 0.41 6.15
C GLY A 32 -3.17 1.80 6.49
N CYS A 33 -2.43 1.92 7.58
CA CYS A 33 -2.08 3.23 8.11
C CYS A 33 -1.07 3.99 7.23
N LEU A 34 0.05 3.37 6.84
CA LEU A 34 1.04 4.06 5.99
C LEU A 34 0.46 4.44 4.62
N PRO A 35 -0.21 3.54 3.87
CA PRO A 35 -0.88 3.93 2.63
C PRO A 35 -1.89 5.08 2.82
N GLY A 36 -2.64 5.06 3.93
CA GLY A 36 -3.58 6.13 4.27
C GLY A 36 -2.90 7.47 4.49
N VAL A 37 -1.76 7.51 5.18
CA VAL A 37 -0.97 8.74 5.37
C VAL A 37 -0.40 9.24 4.04
N ILE A 38 0.13 8.34 3.21
CA ILE A 38 0.69 8.67 1.89
C ILE A 38 -0.38 9.32 1.01
N LEU A 39 -1.62 8.85 1.06
CA LEU A 39 -2.73 9.43 0.30
C LEU A 39 -3.01 10.90 0.66
N PHE A 40 -2.87 11.28 1.94
CA PHE A 40 -3.02 12.68 2.36
C PHE A 40 -1.96 13.63 1.79
N LEU A 41 -0.82 13.13 1.32
CA LEU A 41 0.22 13.95 0.67
C LEU A 41 -0.20 14.50 -0.69
N ASP A 42 -1.22 13.92 -1.32
CA ASP A 42 -1.79 14.39 -2.58
C ASP A 42 -2.97 15.38 -2.39
N HIS A 43 -3.28 15.75 -1.15
CA HIS A 43 -4.41 16.62 -0.87
C HIS A 43 -4.15 18.07 -1.36
N THR A 44 -5.22 18.74 -1.82
CA THR A 44 -5.16 20.14 -2.30
C THR A 44 -4.87 21.15 -1.19
N ASN A 45 -5.48 20.93 -0.02
CA ASN A 45 -5.27 21.72 1.19
C ASN A 45 -3.85 21.51 1.79
N PRO A 46 -2.98 22.54 1.85
CA PRO A 46 -1.63 22.42 2.38
C PRO A 46 -1.57 22.07 3.87
N GLN A 47 -2.60 22.38 4.65
CA GLN A 47 -2.66 22.02 6.08
C GLN A 47 -2.82 20.51 6.30
N VAL A 48 -3.54 19.84 5.39
CA VAL A 48 -3.69 18.38 5.40
C VAL A 48 -2.34 17.73 5.11
N VAL A 49 -1.65 18.19 4.06
CA VAL A 49 -0.31 17.70 3.68
C VAL A 49 0.69 17.94 4.80
N TYR A 50 0.72 19.14 5.39
CA TYR A 50 1.61 19.47 6.49
C TYR A 50 1.38 18.58 7.72
N SER A 51 0.12 18.36 8.09
CA SER A 51 -0.23 17.48 9.22
C SER A 51 0.13 16.03 8.96
N ALA A 52 -0.02 15.54 7.73
CA ALA A 52 0.42 14.21 7.31
C ALA A 52 1.94 14.06 7.42
N LEU A 53 2.70 15.06 6.94
CA LEU A 53 4.16 15.07 7.05
C LEU A 53 4.65 15.11 8.50
N LEU A 54 3.97 15.86 9.39
CA LEU A 54 4.28 15.83 10.82
C LEU A 54 4.05 14.44 11.41
N ALA A 55 2.96 13.77 11.05
CA ALA A 55 2.72 12.39 11.46
C ALA A 55 3.86 11.48 10.96
N LEU A 56 4.24 11.57 9.69
CA LEU A 56 5.36 10.78 9.13
C LEU A 56 6.68 11.06 9.86
N ARG A 57 6.98 12.33 10.17
CA ARG A 57 8.17 12.69 10.95
C ARG A 57 8.16 12.01 12.32
N TYR A 58 7.07 12.08 13.06
CA TYR A 58 6.96 11.40 14.35
C TYR A 58 7.13 9.89 14.23
N LEU A 59 6.57 9.27 13.18
CA LEU A 59 6.76 7.84 12.94
C LEU A 59 8.22 7.50 12.60
N ALA A 60 8.91 8.34 11.83
CA ALA A 60 10.30 8.18 11.40
C ALA A 60 11.34 8.46 12.52
N GLU A 61 10.97 9.17 13.58
CA GLU A 61 11.80 9.30 14.79
C GLU A 61 12.11 7.92 15.41
N CYS A 62 11.20 6.95 15.26
CA CYS A 62 11.47 5.57 15.62
C CYS A 62 12.31 4.88 14.53
N ARG A 63 13.59 4.61 14.80
CA ARG A 63 14.49 3.96 13.82
C ARG A 63 13.94 2.64 13.27
N ALA A 64 13.27 1.83 14.11
CA ALA A 64 12.67 0.56 13.72
C ALA A 64 11.52 0.69 12.71
N ASN A 65 10.98 1.89 12.52
CA ASN A 65 9.93 2.16 11.54
C ASN A 65 10.48 2.54 10.16
N ARG A 66 11.71 3.09 10.10
CA ARG A 66 12.24 3.74 8.89
C ARG A 66 12.31 2.81 7.70
N GLU A 67 12.86 1.60 7.88
CA GLU A 67 12.94 0.59 6.83
C GLU A 67 11.55 0.22 6.27
N LYS A 68 10.55 0.07 7.15
CA LYS A 68 9.18 -0.23 6.70
C LYS A 68 8.54 0.97 5.99
N MET A 69 8.79 2.19 6.45
CA MET A 69 8.27 3.41 5.84
C MET A 69 8.93 3.69 4.48
N GLU A 70 10.24 3.57 4.39
CA GLU A 70 11.03 3.72 3.17
C GLU A 70 10.55 2.72 2.10
N GLY A 71 10.34 1.48 2.50
CA GLY A 71 9.87 0.42 1.62
C GLY A 71 8.36 0.36 1.39
N GLU A 72 7.57 1.33 1.86
CA GLU A 72 6.13 1.41 1.59
C GLU A 72 5.87 1.98 0.19
N LEU A 73 4.99 1.34 -0.56
CA LEU A 73 4.68 1.77 -1.93
C LEU A 73 4.10 3.18 -1.93
N GLY A 74 4.81 4.11 -2.55
CA GLY A 74 4.41 5.48 -2.79
C GLY A 74 5.05 6.47 -1.84
N MET A 75 5.71 6.01 -0.78
CA MET A 75 6.28 6.90 0.23
C MET A 75 7.30 7.87 -0.38
N MET A 76 8.38 7.33 -0.94
CA MET A 76 9.50 8.13 -1.43
C MET A 76 9.07 9.02 -2.61
N LEU A 77 8.28 8.49 -3.54
CA LEU A 77 7.77 9.25 -4.68
C LEU A 77 6.78 10.36 -4.27
N SER A 78 5.95 10.13 -3.25
CA SER A 78 5.04 11.16 -2.74
C SER A 78 5.80 12.29 -2.04
N LEU A 79 6.83 11.95 -1.24
CA LEU A 79 7.70 12.95 -0.62
C LEU A 79 8.42 13.80 -1.67
N GLN A 80 9.03 13.16 -2.68
CA GLN A 80 9.68 13.87 -3.80
C GLN A 80 8.72 14.81 -4.52
N ASN A 81 7.49 14.36 -4.80
CA ASN A 81 6.49 15.21 -5.43
C ASN A 81 6.15 16.44 -4.58
N VAL A 82 5.98 16.28 -3.25
CA VAL A 82 5.71 17.41 -2.35
C VAL A 82 6.88 18.42 -2.34
N ILE A 83 8.13 17.94 -2.36
CA ILE A 83 9.34 18.76 -2.39
C ILE A 83 9.42 19.56 -3.70
N GLN A 84 9.17 18.91 -4.84
CA GLN A 84 9.30 19.51 -6.18
C GLN A 84 8.14 20.45 -6.53
N LYS A 85 6.95 20.21 -5.96
CA LYS A 85 5.73 20.98 -6.27
C LYS A 85 5.88 22.46 -5.90
N THR A 86 5.76 23.35 -6.88
CA THR A 86 5.99 24.80 -6.71
C THR A 86 4.97 25.47 -5.79
N THR A 87 3.75 24.95 -5.72
CA THR A 87 2.65 25.50 -4.92
C THR A 87 2.70 25.12 -3.43
N THR A 88 3.59 24.23 -3.04
CA THR A 88 3.75 23.80 -1.65
C THR A 88 4.44 24.90 -0.81
N PRO A 89 3.93 25.24 0.38
CA PRO A 89 4.59 26.20 1.29
C PRO A 89 6.02 25.78 1.65
N GLY A 90 6.91 26.75 1.89
CA GLY A 90 8.33 26.51 2.16
C GLY A 90 8.58 25.60 3.37
N GLU A 91 7.88 25.82 4.48
CA GLU A 91 7.98 24.98 5.68
C GLU A 91 7.55 23.52 5.42
N THR A 92 6.48 23.33 4.65
CA THR A 92 6.01 21.99 4.23
C THR A 92 7.06 21.28 3.37
N LYS A 93 7.75 22.01 2.48
CA LYS A 93 8.85 21.45 1.68
C LYS A 93 10.03 21.03 2.55
N LEU A 94 10.45 21.89 3.49
CA LEU A 94 11.54 21.58 4.41
C LEU A 94 11.21 20.33 5.24
N LEU A 95 9.98 20.23 5.73
CA LEU A 95 9.52 19.06 6.47
C LEU A 95 9.50 17.78 5.61
N ALA A 96 9.07 17.88 4.35
CA ALA A 96 9.11 16.77 3.41
C ALA A 96 10.54 16.31 3.11
N SER A 97 11.48 17.26 2.93
CA SER A 97 12.91 16.96 2.77
C SER A 97 13.50 16.30 4.01
N GLU A 98 13.18 16.77 5.21
CA GLU A 98 13.64 16.16 6.47
C GLU A 98 13.17 14.70 6.56
N VAL A 99 11.89 14.43 6.31
CA VAL A 99 11.36 13.06 6.33
C VAL A 99 12.02 12.20 5.24
N TYR A 100 12.21 12.74 4.03
CA TYR A 100 12.87 12.04 2.94
C TYR A 100 14.30 11.63 3.30
N GLU A 101 15.09 12.55 3.87
CA GLU A 101 16.45 12.28 4.33
C GLU A 101 16.51 11.27 5.48
N LEU A 102 15.57 11.36 6.44
CA LEU A 102 15.48 10.41 7.55
C LEU A 102 15.22 8.97 7.07
N LEU A 103 14.41 8.80 6.03
CA LEU A 103 14.12 7.50 5.41
C LEU A 103 15.24 7.05 4.47
N GLN A 104 15.87 7.94 3.72
CA GLN A 104 16.99 7.57 2.86
C GLN A 104 18.22 7.14 3.67
N ALA A 105 18.40 7.69 4.87
CA ALA A 105 19.50 7.31 5.75
C ALA A 105 19.36 5.90 6.37
N SER A 106 18.22 5.20 6.22
CA SER A 106 18.10 3.81 6.69
C SER A 106 18.72 2.76 5.77
N SER A 107 19.10 3.11 4.54
CA SER A 107 19.69 2.17 3.57
C SER A 107 21.23 2.02 3.69
N GLY A 108 21.86 2.57 4.74
CA GLY A 108 23.32 2.50 4.95
C GLY A 108 23.81 1.16 5.55
N PRO A 109 25.01 0.66 5.17
CA PRO A 109 25.51 -0.62 5.65
C PRO A 109 26.38 -0.47 6.91
N GLU A 110 25.81 -0.44 8.12
CA GLU A 110 26.54 -0.75 9.38
C GLU A 110 25.57 -1.38 10.40
N CYS A 111 25.69 -2.68 10.66
CA CYS A 111 26.55 -3.38 11.64
C CYS A 111 26.03 -3.40 13.09
N ASP A 112 25.85 -4.64 13.57
CA ASP A 112 25.72 -5.13 14.93
C ASP A 112 24.49 -4.81 15.82
N ARG A 113 23.62 -5.83 15.84
CA ARG A 113 23.01 -6.48 17.01
C ARG A 113 23.24 -5.80 18.36
N ALA A 114 22.13 -5.34 18.95
CA ALA A 114 21.94 -5.38 20.39
C ALA A 114 20.54 -5.91 20.74
N GLY A 115 20.51 -7.05 21.42
CA GLY A 115 19.44 -7.40 22.35
C GLY A 115 18.23 -8.14 21.78
N GLY A 116 18.38 -9.45 21.59
CA GLY A 116 17.24 -10.36 21.67
C GLY A 116 16.60 -10.27 23.06
N ALA A 117 15.41 -9.70 23.13
CA ALA A 117 14.53 -9.81 24.29
C ALA A 117 13.26 -10.56 23.86
N PRO A 118 12.91 -11.70 24.48
CA PRO A 118 11.66 -12.39 24.19
C PRO A 118 10.54 -11.63 24.91
N SER A 119 10.05 -10.56 24.30
CA SER A 119 8.86 -9.87 24.80
C SER A 119 7.63 -10.66 24.37
N GLY A 120 7.28 -11.68 25.16
CA GLY A 120 5.94 -12.24 25.19
C GLY A 120 4.96 -11.19 25.68
N ARG A 121 4.51 -10.31 24.77
CA ARG A 121 3.40 -9.39 25.03
C ARG A 121 2.40 -9.52 23.89
N ARG A 122 1.17 -9.83 24.29
CA ARG A 122 0.00 -10.08 23.44
C ARG A 122 0.03 -9.13 22.24
N LYS A 123 0.17 -9.68 21.04
CA LYS A 123 -0.06 -8.96 19.79
C LYS A 123 -1.46 -8.35 19.90
N ALA A 124 -1.55 -7.04 20.10
CA ALA A 124 -2.74 -6.31 19.74
C ALA A 124 -2.80 -6.36 18.21
N GLN A 125 -3.36 -7.45 17.69
CA GLN A 125 -3.72 -7.55 16.30
C GLN A 125 -4.89 -6.58 16.13
N PHE A 126 -4.58 -5.34 15.77
CA PHE A 126 -5.55 -4.44 15.17
C PHE A 126 -5.91 -5.08 13.82
N PHE A 127 -7.00 -5.83 13.80
CA PHE A 127 -7.48 -6.52 12.61
C PHE A 127 -8.13 -5.51 11.67
N LEU A 128 -7.32 -4.88 10.82
CA LEU A 128 -7.80 -4.22 9.60
C LEU A 128 -7.12 -4.73 8.31
N GLY A 129 -6.49 -5.92 8.34
CA GLY A 129 -5.97 -6.49 7.09
C GLY A 129 -5.50 -7.95 7.07
N SER A 130 -5.39 -8.64 8.21
CA SER A 130 -4.60 -9.88 8.23
C SER A 130 -5.31 -11.18 7.82
N THR A 131 -6.61 -11.22 7.47
CA THR A 131 -7.28 -12.53 7.20
C THR A 131 -8.38 -12.55 6.15
N ASN A 132 -8.54 -11.54 5.30
CA ASN A 132 -9.46 -11.68 4.16
C ASN A 132 -8.77 -12.44 3.02
N LYS A 133 -8.59 -13.76 3.17
CA LYS A 133 -8.06 -14.65 2.11
C LYS A 133 -8.82 -14.55 0.78
N ARG A 134 -10.00 -13.92 0.80
CA ARG A 134 -10.88 -13.69 -0.35
C ARG A 134 -10.57 -12.41 -1.13
N ALA A 135 -9.65 -11.55 -0.69
CA ALA A 135 -9.33 -10.30 -1.36
C ALA A 135 -7.83 -9.98 -1.31
N LYS A 136 -7.32 -9.39 -2.38
CA LYS A 136 -5.93 -8.93 -2.52
C LYS A 136 -5.91 -7.48 -3.00
N THR A 137 -4.84 -6.77 -2.68
CA THR A 137 -4.62 -5.38 -3.15
C THR A 137 -3.63 -5.40 -4.30
N VAL A 138 -3.95 -4.68 -5.37
CA VAL A 138 -3.09 -4.48 -6.54
C VAL A 138 -2.82 -2.98 -6.67
N VAL A 139 -1.56 -2.61 -6.82
CA VAL A 139 -1.16 -1.22 -7.07
C VAL A 139 -0.84 -1.08 -8.54
N LEU A 140 -1.44 -0.09 -9.18
CA LEU A 140 -1.31 0.21 -10.60
C LEU A 140 -0.71 1.60 -10.78
N HIS A 141 0.23 1.73 -11.71
CA HIS A 141 0.60 3.00 -12.30
C HIS A 141 -0.27 3.19 -13.54
N ILE A 142 -0.94 4.33 -13.65
CA ILE A 142 -1.86 4.63 -14.75
C ILE A 142 -1.31 5.79 -15.56
N ASP A 143 -0.76 5.49 -16.72
CA ASP A 143 -0.36 6.55 -17.64
C ASP A 143 -1.59 7.24 -18.23
N GLY A 144 -1.52 8.56 -18.33
CA GLY A 144 -2.63 9.44 -18.69
C GLY A 144 -3.52 9.89 -17.53
N LEU A 145 -3.33 9.43 -16.27
CA LEU A 145 -4.11 9.89 -15.12
C LEU A 145 -3.72 11.31 -14.65
N ASP A 146 -3.96 12.32 -15.48
CA ASP A 146 -3.45 13.70 -15.26
C ASP A 146 -4.52 14.67 -14.73
N ASP A 147 -5.80 14.43 -15.04
CA ASP A 147 -6.89 15.34 -14.73
C ASP A 147 -8.13 14.63 -14.17
N SER A 148 -9.05 15.43 -13.63
CA SER A 148 -10.28 14.89 -13.01
C SER A 148 -11.18 14.17 -14.01
N SER A 149 -11.17 14.54 -15.30
CA SER A 149 -12.03 13.91 -16.31
C SER A 149 -11.55 12.50 -16.62
N ARG A 150 -10.23 12.31 -16.82
CA ARG A 150 -9.63 10.99 -17.02
C ARG A 150 -9.71 10.11 -15.78
N ARG A 151 -9.65 10.71 -14.57
CA ARG A 151 -9.94 10.00 -13.33
C ARG A 151 -11.36 9.42 -13.34
N THR A 152 -12.38 10.21 -13.71
CA THR A 152 -13.76 9.75 -13.79
C THR A 152 -13.93 8.61 -14.80
N LEU A 153 -13.26 8.68 -15.96
CA LEU A 153 -13.26 7.60 -16.95
C LEU A 153 -12.66 6.30 -16.39
N CYS A 154 -11.54 6.40 -15.68
CA CYS A 154 -10.92 5.26 -15.02
C CYS A 154 -11.82 4.66 -13.93
N GLU A 155 -12.45 5.52 -13.13
CA GLU A 155 -13.41 5.15 -12.10
C GLU A 155 -14.61 4.39 -12.70
N GLU A 156 -15.22 4.90 -13.76
CA GLU A 156 -16.31 4.22 -14.46
C GLU A 156 -15.89 2.87 -15.05
N ALA A 157 -14.65 2.76 -15.56
CA ALA A 157 -14.12 1.50 -16.08
C ALA A 157 -13.93 0.46 -14.98
N LEU A 158 -13.34 0.84 -13.83
CA LEU A 158 -13.10 -0.05 -12.69
C LEU A 158 -14.40 -0.49 -12.02
N LEU A 159 -15.40 0.40 -11.93
CA LEU A 159 -16.72 0.12 -11.37
C LEU A 159 -17.49 -0.99 -12.11
N LYS A 160 -17.25 -1.14 -13.42
CA LYS A 160 -17.91 -2.16 -14.26
C LYS A 160 -17.33 -3.57 -14.01
N ILE A 161 -16.15 -3.68 -13.41
CA ILE A 161 -15.47 -4.96 -13.24
C ILE A 161 -16.01 -5.67 -12.00
N ARG A 162 -16.69 -6.80 -12.24
CA ARG A 162 -17.16 -7.64 -11.13
C ARG A 162 -15.97 -8.17 -10.32
N GLY A 163 -15.98 -7.83 -9.03
CA GLY A 163 -14.97 -8.28 -8.09
C GLY A 163 -13.89 -7.24 -7.76
N VAL A 164 -13.97 -6.04 -8.34
CA VAL A 164 -13.40 -4.85 -7.70
C VAL A 164 -14.20 -4.58 -6.42
N ILE A 165 -13.48 -4.37 -5.32
CA ILE A 165 -14.04 -4.14 -3.98
C ILE A 165 -13.94 -2.66 -3.64
N SER A 166 -12.79 -2.05 -3.85
CA SER A 166 -12.58 -0.61 -3.65
C SER A 166 -11.38 -0.14 -4.47
N PHE A 167 -11.27 1.16 -4.71
CA PHE A 167 -10.09 1.76 -5.30
C PHE A 167 -9.87 3.19 -4.81
N THR A 168 -8.60 3.59 -4.77
CA THR A 168 -8.19 4.96 -4.43
C THR A 168 -7.17 5.46 -5.44
N PHE A 169 -7.32 6.71 -5.86
CA PHE A 169 -6.39 7.36 -6.77
C PHE A 169 -5.46 8.31 -6.03
N GLN A 170 -4.20 8.27 -6.41
CA GLN A 170 -3.19 9.26 -6.06
C GLN A 170 -2.74 9.91 -7.36
N MET A 171 -3.34 11.06 -7.67
CA MET A 171 -3.16 11.79 -8.91
C MET A 171 -1.73 12.32 -9.06
N ALA A 172 -1.11 12.82 -7.98
CA ALA A 172 0.27 13.32 -7.98
C ALA A 172 1.29 12.36 -8.60
N VAL A 173 1.16 11.07 -8.31
CA VAL A 173 2.10 10.03 -8.74
C VAL A 173 1.47 9.06 -9.75
N LYS A 174 0.29 9.42 -10.28
CA LYS A 174 -0.51 8.63 -11.22
C LYS A 174 -0.72 7.18 -10.78
N ARG A 175 -1.08 6.98 -9.51
CA ARG A 175 -1.32 5.64 -8.94
C ARG A 175 -2.79 5.36 -8.69
N CYS A 176 -3.15 4.10 -8.85
CA CYS A 176 -4.41 3.56 -8.42
C CYS A 176 -4.16 2.33 -7.56
N ILE A 177 -4.63 2.36 -6.32
CA ILE A 177 -4.58 1.22 -5.40
C ILE A 177 -5.96 0.58 -5.44
N VAL A 178 -6.04 -0.65 -5.93
CA VAL A 178 -7.30 -1.37 -6.14
C VAL A 178 -7.34 -2.59 -5.25
N ARG A 179 -8.37 -2.70 -4.41
CA ARG A 179 -8.70 -3.92 -3.69
C ARG A 179 -9.62 -4.75 -4.55
N ILE A 180 -9.22 -5.99 -4.84
CA ILE A 180 -9.98 -6.93 -5.67
C ILE A 180 -10.20 -8.24 -4.94
N ARG A 181 -11.21 -8.99 -5.36
CA ARG A 181 -11.37 -10.38 -4.94
C ARG A 181 -10.15 -11.22 -5.36
N SER A 182 -9.85 -12.26 -4.61
CA SER A 182 -8.67 -13.11 -4.82
C SER A 182 -8.67 -13.82 -6.17
N ASP A 183 -9.87 -14.15 -6.68
CA ASP A 183 -10.12 -14.79 -7.97
C ASP A 183 -9.99 -13.85 -9.18
N LEU A 184 -10.03 -12.53 -8.98
CA LEU A 184 -9.85 -11.56 -10.06
C LEU A 184 -8.36 -11.41 -10.42
N LYS A 185 -8.02 -11.50 -11.71
CA LYS A 185 -6.66 -11.27 -12.21
C LYS A 185 -6.39 -9.78 -12.38
N ALA A 186 -5.17 -9.35 -12.05
CA ALA A 186 -4.75 -7.94 -12.23
C ALA A 186 -4.82 -7.49 -13.70
N GLN A 187 -4.58 -8.42 -14.64
CA GLN A 187 -4.69 -8.17 -16.08
C GLN A 187 -6.09 -7.73 -16.52
N ALA A 188 -7.16 -8.17 -15.85
CA ALA A 188 -8.51 -7.73 -16.14
C ALA A 188 -8.70 -6.22 -15.82
N LEU A 189 -8.04 -5.73 -14.77
CA LEU A 189 -8.03 -4.29 -14.46
C LEU A 189 -7.32 -3.51 -15.56
N ALA A 190 -6.16 -4.01 -16.00
CA ALA A 190 -5.38 -3.38 -17.05
C ALA A 190 -6.12 -3.33 -18.40
N SER A 191 -6.79 -4.43 -18.77
CA SER A 191 -7.61 -4.49 -19.97
C SER A 191 -8.78 -3.51 -19.93
N ALA A 192 -9.43 -3.36 -18.77
CA ALA A 192 -10.52 -2.41 -18.61
C ALA A 192 -10.03 -0.95 -18.70
N ILE A 193 -8.87 -0.64 -18.13
CA ILE A 193 -8.27 0.70 -18.24
C ILE A 193 -7.86 0.98 -19.69
N ALA A 194 -7.22 0.01 -20.36
CA ALA A 194 -6.84 0.12 -21.77
C ALA A 194 -8.04 0.32 -22.71
N SER A 195 -9.22 -0.21 -22.35
CA SER A 195 -10.46 -0.03 -23.13
C SER A 195 -10.97 1.43 -23.18
N THR A 196 -10.43 2.31 -22.32
CA THR A 196 -10.71 3.75 -22.40
C THR A 196 -9.96 4.44 -23.54
N GLU A 197 -9.04 3.76 -24.22
CA GLU A 197 -8.17 4.23 -25.32
C GLU A 197 -7.20 5.36 -24.96
N VAL A 198 -7.42 6.07 -23.85
CA VAL A 198 -6.61 7.20 -23.40
C VAL A 198 -5.75 6.89 -22.17
N LEU A 199 -5.93 5.73 -21.55
CA LEU A 199 -5.21 5.31 -20.35
C LEU A 199 -4.54 3.95 -20.55
N THR A 200 -3.36 3.79 -19.97
CA THR A 200 -2.69 2.49 -19.88
C THR A 200 -2.30 2.19 -18.45
N ALA A 201 -2.34 0.91 -18.06
CA ALA A 201 -2.00 0.48 -16.70
C ALA A 201 -0.76 -0.40 -16.71
N GLN A 202 0.07 -0.24 -15.68
CA GLN A 202 1.21 -1.10 -15.37
C GLN A 202 1.12 -1.50 -13.89
N GLN A 203 1.54 -2.71 -13.55
CA GLN A 203 1.54 -3.17 -12.17
C GLN A 203 2.75 -2.59 -11.44
N VAL A 204 2.53 -1.98 -10.27
CA VAL A 204 3.61 -1.58 -9.37
C VAL A 204 3.87 -2.73 -8.41
N VAL A 205 5.11 -3.21 -8.39
CA VAL A 205 5.56 -4.21 -7.42
C VAL A 205 6.80 -3.71 -6.68
N LYS A 206 7.02 -4.25 -5.49
CA LYS A 206 8.26 -4.03 -4.75
C LYS A 206 9.31 -5.02 -5.24
N GLY A 207 10.43 -4.51 -5.74
CA GLY A 207 11.60 -5.28 -6.15
C GLY A 207 12.40 -5.80 -4.95
N GLU A 208 13.41 -6.62 -5.24
CA GLU A 208 14.27 -7.26 -4.22
C GLU A 208 15.05 -6.24 -3.39
N ASP A 209 15.49 -5.15 -4.03
CA ASP A 209 16.20 -4.03 -3.38
C ASP A 209 15.24 -3.05 -2.67
N GLY A 210 13.95 -3.39 -2.56
CA GLY A 210 12.93 -2.53 -1.99
C GLY A 210 12.45 -1.38 -2.89
N GLN A 211 13.06 -1.21 -4.06
CA GLN A 211 12.65 -0.24 -5.07
C GLN A 211 11.31 -0.62 -5.74
N GLU A 212 10.61 0.36 -6.28
CA GLU A 212 9.37 0.13 -7.01
C GLU A 212 9.62 -0.15 -8.48
N ILE A 213 9.09 -1.27 -8.98
CA ILE A 213 9.25 -1.70 -10.37
C ILE A 213 7.89 -1.67 -11.05
N LEU A 214 7.84 -1.08 -12.24
CA LEU A 214 6.67 -1.08 -13.11
C LEU A 214 6.74 -2.29 -14.05
N ILE A 215 5.76 -3.20 -13.92
CA ILE A 215 5.62 -4.38 -14.77
C ILE A 215 4.47 -4.12 -15.75
N PRO A 216 4.74 -4.03 -17.06
CA PRO A 216 3.69 -3.96 -18.06
C PRO A 216 2.79 -5.20 -18.01
N PHE A 217 1.48 -5.02 -18.12
CA PHE A 217 0.61 -6.14 -18.42
C PHE A 217 0.79 -6.47 -19.89
N THR A 218 1.45 -7.58 -20.20
CA THR A 218 1.48 -8.09 -21.57
C THR A 218 0.04 -8.28 -22.05
N ALA A 219 -0.33 -7.54 -23.10
CA ALA A 219 -1.53 -7.83 -23.86
C ALA A 219 -1.39 -9.28 -24.37
N GLU A 220 -2.39 -10.12 -24.12
CA GLU A 220 -2.46 -11.43 -24.77
C GLU A 220 -2.46 -11.18 -26.29
N GLY A 221 -1.31 -11.38 -26.93
CA GLY A 221 -1.11 -11.04 -28.34
C GLY A 221 0.35 -11.03 -28.83
N SER A 222 1.36 -11.03 -27.95
CA SER A 222 2.76 -11.02 -28.40
C SER A 222 3.72 -11.77 -27.47
N LEU A 223 3.33 -12.95 -27.01
CA LEU A 223 4.31 -13.97 -26.64
C LEU A 223 4.53 -14.85 -27.88
N GLN A 224 5.54 -14.51 -28.68
CA GLN A 224 6.25 -15.58 -29.37
C GLN A 224 6.89 -16.39 -28.24
N VAL A 225 6.20 -17.46 -27.83
CA VAL A 225 6.84 -18.52 -27.07
C VAL A 225 7.92 -19.04 -28.02
N GLU A 226 9.18 -18.62 -27.83
CA GLU A 226 10.29 -19.41 -28.35
C GLU A 226 10.16 -20.77 -27.69
N HIS A 227 9.57 -21.71 -28.43
CA HIS A 227 9.56 -23.10 -28.06
C HIS A 227 11.02 -23.52 -28.16
N ASN A 228 11.69 -23.59 -27.01
CA ASN A 228 13.05 -24.11 -26.96
C ASN A 228 12.95 -25.61 -27.28
N THR A 229 13.17 -25.96 -28.56
CA THR A 229 13.06 -27.33 -29.08
C THR A 229 14.21 -28.23 -28.65
N ASP A 230 15.18 -27.70 -27.88
CA ASP A 230 16.38 -28.40 -27.43
C ASP A 230 16.28 -28.86 -25.95
N LEU A 231 15.11 -29.31 -25.48
CA LEU A 231 15.05 -30.10 -24.26
C LEU A 231 15.18 -31.60 -24.60
N PRO A 232 16.15 -32.33 -24.02
CA PRO A 232 16.20 -33.78 -24.17
C PRO A 232 14.97 -34.43 -23.53
N ASP A 233 14.53 -35.55 -24.13
CA ASP A 233 13.37 -36.33 -23.69
C ASP A 233 13.49 -36.66 -22.20
N TYR A 234 12.49 -36.26 -21.40
CA TYR A 234 12.48 -36.54 -19.97
C TYR A 234 12.46 -38.06 -19.72
N LEU A 235 13.19 -38.51 -18.70
CA LEU A 235 13.13 -39.88 -18.21
C LEU A 235 11.69 -40.23 -17.81
N PRO A 236 11.19 -41.44 -18.11
CA PRO A 236 9.88 -41.87 -17.69
C PRO A 236 9.79 -41.86 -16.16
N GLU A 237 8.70 -41.28 -15.67
CA GLU A 237 8.38 -41.17 -14.26
C GLU A 237 7.96 -42.55 -13.73
N ASP A 238 8.93 -43.38 -13.34
CA ASP A 238 8.61 -44.62 -12.62
C ASP A 238 8.03 -44.26 -11.23
N GLU A 239 6.79 -44.72 -11.05
CA GLU A 239 5.89 -44.64 -9.89
C GLU A 239 6.56 -44.32 -8.55
N SER A 240 6.35 -43.08 -8.08
CA SER A 240 6.47 -42.77 -6.65
C SER A 240 5.18 -43.19 -5.93
N PRO A 241 5.21 -44.10 -4.94
CA PRO A 241 4.00 -44.57 -4.29
C PRO A 241 3.38 -43.44 -3.45
N SER A 242 2.09 -43.17 -3.69
CA SER A 242 1.28 -42.21 -2.96
C SER A 242 1.10 -42.65 -1.50
N GLN A 243 1.49 -41.79 -0.55
CA GLN A 243 1.04 -41.89 0.84
C GLN A 243 -0.07 -40.87 1.10
N GLU A 244 -1.21 -41.38 1.58
CA GLU A 244 -2.43 -40.63 1.88
C GLU A 244 -2.23 -39.61 3.03
N PRO A 245 -2.94 -38.46 3.01
CA PRO A 245 -2.86 -37.46 4.08
C PRO A 245 -3.92 -37.73 5.16
N ASP A 246 -3.52 -37.97 6.41
CA ASP A 246 -4.47 -37.98 7.52
C ASP A 246 -4.08 -37.00 8.65
N LYS A 247 -5.03 -36.09 8.92
CA LYS A 247 -5.26 -35.23 10.11
C LYS A 247 -4.24 -34.16 10.51
N ALA A 248 -4.68 -32.90 10.41
CA ALA A 248 -4.27 -31.81 11.30
C ALA A 248 -5.51 -31.18 11.98
N VAL A 249 -5.47 -31.04 13.30
CA VAL A 249 -6.56 -30.50 14.14
C VAL A 249 -6.22 -29.08 14.58
N SER A 250 -7.12 -28.11 14.33
CA SER A 250 -6.99 -26.72 14.81
C SER A 250 -7.81 -26.52 16.09
N ARG A 251 -7.17 -26.09 17.18
CA ARG A 251 -7.87 -25.66 18.42
C ARG A 251 -8.46 -24.26 18.24
N ALA A 252 -9.76 -24.12 18.46
CA ALA A 252 -10.45 -22.85 18.63
C ALA A 252 -10.30 -22.37 20.08
N GLY A 253 -10.01 -21.08 20.26
CA GLY A 253 -10.01 -20.38 21.55
C GLY A 253 -10.87 -19.13 21.44
N ASP A 254 -11.97 -19.14 22.20
CA ASP A 254 -12.94 -18.06 22.39
C ASP A 254 -12.37 -16.96 23.31
N GLY A 255 -12.82 -15.71 23.14
CA GLY A 255 -12.27 -14.56 23.86
C GLY A 255 -12.97 -13.24 23.58
N GLN A 256 -14.02 -13.00 24.35
CA GLN A 256 -14.94 -11.87 24.36
C GLN A 256 -14.31 -10.55 24.86
N GLY A 257 -14.74 -9.43 24.26
CA GLY A 257 -14.98 -8.15 24.95
C GLY A 257 -13.85 -7.12 25.05
N GLY A 258 -13.98 -6.01 24.31
CA GLY A 258 -13.19 -4.79 24.54
C GLY A 258 -13.37 -3.75 23.44
N ALA A 259 -14.44 -2.96 23.52
CA ALA A 259 -14.68 -1.83 22.62
C ALA A 259 -13.70 -0.68 22.93
N THR A 260 -12.77 -0.39 22.00
CA THR A 260 -11.71 0.62 22.21
C THR A 260 -11.56 1.48 20.95
N TRP A 261 -12.16 2.68 21.00
CA TRP A 261 -12.06 3.94 20.21
C TRP A 261 -11.09 4.10 18.99
N LEU A 262 -9.96 3.39 18.88
CA LEU A 262 -9.12 3.38 17.67
C LEU A 262 -9.87 2.80 16.45
N GLY A 263 -10.89 1.99 16.71
CA GLY A 263 -11.81 1.51 15.70
C GLY A 263 -12.61 2.62 14.99
N ALA A 264 -12.73 3.84 15.53
CA ALA A 264 -13.49 4.92 14.89
C ALA A 264 -12.69 5.63 13.78
N ALA A 265 -11.42 5.97 14.03
CA ALA A 265 -10.52 6.53 13.02
C ALA A 265 -10.12 5.48 11.98
N ALA A 266 -9.90 4.23 12.41
CA ALA A 266 -9.70 3.11 11.50
C ALA A 266 -10.96 2.75 10.70
N ASN A 267 -12.17 2.85 11.29
CA ASN A 267 -13.43 2.75 10.53
C ASN A 267 -13.58 3.88 9.52
N PHE A 268 -13.12 5.09 9.83
CA PHE A 268 -13.21 6.19 8.90
C PHE A 268 -12.26 5.99 7.72
N LEU A 269 -10.99 5.65 7.97
CA LEU A 269 -10.06 5.28 6.89
C LEU A 269 -10.58 4.06 6.11
N SER A 270 -11.21 3.10 6.77
CA SER A 270 -11.81 1.96 6.09
C SER A 270 -13.10 2.30 5.33
N ARG A 271 -13.95 3.21 5.80
CA ARG A 271 -15.25 3.52 5.15
C ARG A 271 -15.17 4.65 4.14
N SER A 272 -14.20 5.55 4.28
CA SER A 272 -13.98 6.68 3.37
C SER A 272 -13.08 6.33 2.19
N PHE A 273 -12.26 5.27 2.32
CA PHE A 273 -11.39 4.77 1.26
C PHE A 273 -11.70 3.33 0.81
N TYR A 274 -12.66 2.65 1.45
CA TYR A 274 -13.16 1.34 1.02
C TYR A 274 -14.69 1.35 0.98
N TRP A 275 -15.22 1.82 -0.15
CA TRP A 275 -16.57 1.52 -0.60
C TRP A 275 -16.50 0.50 -1.73
#